data_AF-A0A7C1R328-F1
#
_entry.id   AF-A0A7C1R328-F1
#
_cell.length_a   1.000
_cell.length_b   1.000
_cell.length_c   1.000
_cell.angle_alpha   90.00
_cell.angle_beta   90.00
_cell.angle_gamma   90.00
#
_symmetry.space_group_name_H-M   'P 1'
#
loop_
_entity.id
_entity.type
_entity.pdbx_description
1 polymer ?
#
loop_
_entity_poly.entity_id
_entity_poly.type
_entity_poly.pdbx_seq_one_letter_code
_entity_poly.pdbx_strand_id
1 'polypeptide(L)'
;MQDVTQENQRTSNTHADQLNRQCYCVTLDRKALTESLRNQFVGAENDLSAVPELHHLFSNTPVFVPRADIESMERIVQAIESTAELSLYQEHALSWAPEIAHFNPGPIGAFMGYDFHLGPDGPRLIEINTNAGGAFLNTVLARAQHSCCGPSQQTVETKPALDGFEDAVFAMFIQEWQSQRTGTMPCRLAIVDDAPGSQFMFPEFQLAQQLLQARGIDTLILDPSELEYVDGALTAQGKPIDMVYNRLVDFALEAPAHEALRHAYLNGAVVVTPNPRVHALMADKRNLILLSD
;
A
#
# COMPACT_ATOMS: atom_id res chain seq x y z
N MET A 1 36.82 -12.48 27.59
CA MET A 1 36.86 -13.38 26.42
C MET A 1 36.07 -14.64 26.76
N GLN A 2 34.75 -14.53 26.68
CA GLN A 2 33.82 -15.65 26.60
C GLN A 2 32.75 -15.16 25.64
N ASP A 3 32.94 -15.56 24.40
CA ASP A 3 32.04 -15.41 23.28
C ASP A 3 30.90 -16.41 23.50
N VAL A 4 29.71 -15.88 23.83
CA VAL A 4 28.47 -16.66 23.82
C VAL A 4 27.69 -16.17 22.62
N THR A 5 28.18 -16.56 21.45
CA THR A 5 27.40 -16.59 20.22
C THR A 5 26.38 -17.71 20.41
N GLN A 6 25.19 -17.31 20.87
CA GLN A 6 24.00 -18.15 20.82
C GLN A 6 23.63 -18.26 19.34
N GLU A 7 24.27 -19.20 18.65
CA GLU A 7 23.93 -19.57 17.27
C GLU A 7 22.44 -19.93 17.23
N ASN A 8 21.64 -19.01 16.67
CA ASN A 8 20.29 -19.29 16.20
C ASN A 8 20.41 -20.21 14.96
N GLN A 9 20.78 -21.47 15.16
CA GLN A 9 20.66 -22.49 14.14
C GLN A 9 19.17 -22.82 13.95
N ARG A 10 18.49 -21.99 13.16
CA ARG A 10 17.24 -22.40 12.51
C ARG A 10 17.61 -23.47 11.48
N THR A 11 17.45 -24.73 11.85
CA THR A 11 17.52 -25.83 10.90
C THR A 11 16.44 -25.64 9.85
N SER A 12 16.82 -25.75 8.57
CA SER A 12 16.04 -25.66 7.33
C SER A 12 14.94 -26.74 7.16
N ASN A 13 14.23 -27.05 8.25
CA ASN A 13 13.23 -28.11 8.39
C ASN A 13 12.01 -27.57 9.13
N THR A 14 11.58 -26.34 8.82
CA THR A 14 10.29 -25.89 9.36
C THR A 14 9.18 -26.70 8.69
N HIS A 15 8.08 -26.93 9.41
CA HIS A 15 6.89 -27.57 8.84
C HIS A 15 6.41 -26.81 7.58
N ALA A 16 6.57 -25.47 7.57
CA ALA A 16 6.29 -24.65 6.40
C ALA A 16 7.17 -25.02 5.20
N ASP A 17 8.47 -25.26 5.37
CA ASP A 17 9.36 -25.69 4.28
C ASP A 17 8.94 -27.04 3.68
N GLN A 18 8.52 -27.97 4.54
CA GLN A 18 8.00 -29.27 4.10
C GLN A 18 6.69 -29.09 3.32
N LEU A 19 5.76 -28.27 3.82
CA LEU A 19 4.52 -27.95 3.12
C LEU A 19 4.79 -27.26 1.78
N ASN A 20 5.69 -26.28 1.72
CA ASN A 20 6.05 -25.59 0.48
C ASN A 20 6.67 -26.52 -0.58
N ARG A 21 7.31 -27.62 -0.16
CA ARG A 21 7.91 -28.61 -1.09
C ARG A 21 6.95 -29.73 -1.48
N GLN A 22 6.00 -30.08 -0.62
CA GLN A 22 5.23 -31.33 -0.72
C GLN A 22 3.72 -31.12 -0.83
N CYS A 23 3.21 -29.91 -0.56
CA CYS A 23 1.81 -29.59 -0.70
C CYS A 23 1.50 -29.11 -2.13
N TYR A 24 0.61 -29.83 -2.82
CA TYR A 24 0.15 -29.50 -4.17
C TYR A 24 -1.33 -29.05 -4.19
N CYS A 25 -1.84 -28.57 -3.06
CA CYS A 25 -3.21 -28.06 -2.98
C CYS A 25 -3.40 -26.86 -3.92
N VAL A 26 -4.38 -26.98 -4.82
CA VAL A 26 -4.95 -25.82 -5.50
C VAL A 26 -6.02 -25.25 -4.57
N THR A 27 -5.73 -24.11 -3.96
CA THR A 27 -6.63 -23.46 -3.00
C THR A 27 -7.45 -22.35 -3.65
N LEU A 28 -7.01 -21.84 -4.80
CA LEU A 28 -7.68 -20.75 -5.48
C LEU A 28 -8.89 -21.23 -6.31
N ASP A 29 -10.08 -20.72 -5.97
CA ASP A 29 -11.25 -20.82 -6.85
C ASP A 29 -11.21 -19.73 -7.90
N ARG A 30 -10.65 -20.09 -9.06
CA ARG A 30 -10.52 -19.16 -10.20
C ARG A 30 -11.86 -18.65 -10.71
N LYS A 31 -12.93 -19.44 -10.60
CA LYS A 31 -14.25 -19.03 -11.05
C LYS A 31 -14.79 -17.95 -10.12
N ALA A 32 -14.75 -18.18 -8.80
CA ALA A 32 -15.14 -17.19 -7.81
C ALA A 32 -14.30 -15.90 -7.90
N LEU A 33 -12.98 -16.02 -8.08
CA LEU A 33 -12.09 -14.88 -8.29
C LEU A 33 -12.49 -14.06 -9.53
N THR A 34 -12.69 -14.73 -10.68
CA THR A 34 -13.05 -14.07 -11.93
C THR A 34 -14.43 -13.41 -11.84
N GLU A 35 -15.41 -14.08 -11.22
CA GLU A 35 -16.74 -13.53 -10.98
C GLU A 35 -16.69 -12.32 -10.04
N SER A 36 -15.90 -12.38 -8.96
CA SER A 36 -15.73 -11.27 -8.02
C SER A 36 -15.09 -10.04 -8.68
N LEU A 37 -14.04 -10.23 -9.47
CA LEU A 37 -13.40 -9.16 -10.23
C LEU A 37 -14.39 -8.58 -11.26
N ARG A 38 -15.08 -9.42 -12.02
CA ARG A 38 -16.11 -8.95 -12.97
C ARG A 38 -17.19 -8.14 -12.29
N ASN A 39 -17.74 -8.60 -11.16
CA ASN A 39 -18.80 -7.89 -10.46
C ASN A 39 -18.34 -6.52 -9.93
N GLN A 40 -17.08 -6.42 -9.48
CA GLN A 40 -16.51 -5.14 -9.06
C GLN A 40 -16.34 -4.20 -10.26
N PHE A 41 -15.88 -4.68 -11.42
CA PHE A 41 -15.64 -3.80 -12.57
C PHE A 41 -16.86 -3.51 -13.47
N VAL A 42 -17.92 -4.33 -13.43
CA VAL A 42 -19.14 -4.16 -14.26
C VAL A 42 -20.12 -3.10 -13.70
N GLY A 43 -19.90 -2.61 -12.47
CA GLY A 43 -20.70 -1.54 -11.87
C GLY A 43 -20.34 -0.11 -12.31
N ALA A 44 -19.27 0.06 -13.10
CA ALA A 44 -18.92 1.30 -13.77
C ALA A 44 -19.18 1.11 -15.26
N GLU A 45 -19.57 2.16 -16.00
CA GLU A 45 -19.89 2.12 -17.44
C GLU A 45 -18.68 1.80 -18.37
N ASN A 46 -17.90 0.77 -18.04
CA ASN A 46 -16.73 0.35 -18.79
C ASN A 46 -16.94 -1.01 -19.44
N ASP A 47 -16.59 -1.05 -20.72
CA ASP A 47 -16.70 -2.16 -21.65
C ASP A 47 -16.10 -3.47 -21.07
N LEU A 48 -16.83 -4.57 -21.24
CA LEU A 48 -16.50 -5.92 -20.76
C LEU A 48 -15.16 -6.47 -21.34
N SER A 49 -14.59 -5.77 -22.32
CA SER A 49 -13.32 -6.06 -22.98
C SER A 49 -12.08 -5.70 -22.13
N ALA A 50 -12.26 -4.95 -21.03
CA ALA A 50 -11.16 -4.38 -20.23
C ALA A 50 -10.94 -5.05 -18.87
N VAL A 51 -11.45 -6.26 -18.61
CA VAL A 51 -10.89 -7.05 -17.50
C VAL A 51 -9.48 -7.45 -17.97
N PRO A 52 -8.40 -6.94 -17.38
CA PRO A 52 -7.06 -7.33 -17.80
C PRO A 52 -6.92 -8.85 -17.71
N GLU A 53 -5.88 -9.43 -18.31
CA GLU A 53 -5.50 -10.81 -18.00
C GLU A 53 -4.99 -10.91 -16.54
N LEU A 54 -5.87 -10.66 -15.56
CA LEU A 54 -5.66 -10.77 -14.12
C LEU A 54 -5.31 -12.21 -13.73
N HIS A 55 -5.45 -13.16 -14.66
CA HIS A 55 -5.04 -14.55 -14.49
C HIS A 55 -3.55 -14.70 -14.17
N HIS A 56 -2.69 -13.77 -14.59
CA HIS A 56 -1.25 -13.78 -14.31
C HIS A 56 -0.88 -13.17 -12.95
N LEU A 57 -1.82 -12.52 -12.27
CA LEU A 57 -1.56 -11.89 -10.96
C LEU A 57 -1.52 -12.91 -9.81
N PHE A 58 -2.14 -14.07 -9.98
CA PHE A 58 -2.46 -14.95 -8.87
C PHE A 58 -1.96 -16.38 -9.08
N SER A 59 -1.18 -16.86 -8.11
CA SER A 59 -0.81 -18.27 -7.99
C SER A 59 -2.01 -19.12 -7.55
N ASN A 60 -2.08 -20.34 -8.07
CA ASN A 60 -3.05 -21.35 -7.63
C ASN A 60 -2.71 -21.99 -6.28
N THR A 61 -1.44 -21.89 -5.89
CA THR A 61 -0.87 -22.61 -4.77
C THR A 61 -0.46 -21.61 -3.70
N PRO A 62 -0.78 -21.87 -2.42
CA PRO A 62 -0.36 -21.01 -1.33
C PRO A 62 1.13 -21.20 -1.04
N VAL A 63 1.75 -20.17 -0.45
CA VAL A 63 3.06 -20.27 0.20
C VAL A 63 2.84 -20.22 1.69
N PHE A 64 3.38 -21.21 2.40
CA PHE A 64 3.32 -21.30 3.85
C PHE A 64 4.47 -20.51 4.46
N VAL A 65 4.14 -19.56 5.34
CA VAL A 65 5.12 -18.76 6.09
C VAL A 65 5.03 -19.15 7.56
N PRO A 66 6.14 -19.51 8.23
CA PRO A 66 6.13 -19.76 9.67
C PRO A 66 5.60 -18.56 10.45
N ARG A 67 4.74 -18.79 11.46
CA ARG A 67 4.26 -17.72 12.35
C ARG A 67 5.40 -16.94 13.01
N ALA A 68 6.46 -17.64 13.42
CA ALA A 68 7.65 -17.02 14.00
C ALA A 68 8.36 -16.06 13.03
N ASP A 69 8.19 -16.23 11.72
CA ASP A 69 8.76 -15.34 10.71
C ASP A 69 7.89 -14.11 10.56
N ILE A 70 6.56 -14.28 10.57
CA ILE A 70 5.60 -13.16 10.60
C ILE A 70 5.87 -12.27 11.82
N GLU A 71 5.95 -12.87 13.01
CA GLU A 71 6.26 -12.15 14.26
C GLU A 71 7.65 -11.50 14.23
N SER A 72 8.60 -12.03 13.44
CA SER A 72 9.90 -11.40 13.24
C SER A 72 9.85 -10.23 12.27
N MET A 73 9.08 -10.34 11.18
CA MET A 73 8.83 -9.25 10.25
C MET A 73 8.13 -8.08 10.97
N GLU A 74 7.10 -8.36 11.78
CA GLU A 74 6.39 -7.35 12.56
C GLU A 74 7.32 -6.60 13.53
N ARG A 75 8.21 -7.31 14.24
CA ARG A 75 9.20 -6.67 15.12
C ARG A 75 10.19 -5.79 14.37
N ILE A 76 10.61 -6.21 13.16
CA ILE A 76 11.49 -5.40 12.31
C ILE A 76 10.76 -4.12 11.87
N VAL A 77 9.51 -4.24 11.41
CA VAL A 77 8.69 -3.08 11.02
C VAL A 77 8.53 -2.12 12.19
N GLN A 78 8.18 -2.61 13.39
CA GLN A 78 8.06 -1.76 14.59
C GLN A 78 9.37 -1.04 14.93
N ALA A 79 10.52 -1.69 14.79
CA ALA A 79 11.82 -1.08 15.04
C ALA A 79 12.14 0.03 14.03
N ILE A 80 11.80 -0.18 12.74
CA ILE A 80 11.98 0.82 11.67
C ILE A 80 11.08 2.03 11.93
N GLU A 81 9.78 1.81 12.16
CA GLU A 81 8.81 2.87 12.48
C GLU A 81 9.26 3.69 13.71
N SER A 82 9.69 3.02 14.78
CA SER A 82 10.20 3.69 15.99
C SER A 82 11.48 4.49 15.72
N THR A 83 12.36 3.98 14.85
CA THR A 83 13.59 4.68 14.46
C THR A 83 13.29 5.91 13.63
N ALA A 84 12.27 5.85 12.76
CA ALA A 84 11.83 6.97 11.94
C ALA A 84 11.30 8.16 12.75
N GLU A 85 10.85 7.92 13.99
CA GLU A 85 10.44 8.98 14.93
C GLU A 85 11.61 9.71 15.59
N LEU A 86 12.83 9.14 15.58
CA LEU A 86 14.00 9.74 16.23
C LEU A 86 14.48 10.98 15.47
N SER A 87 14.67 12.10 16.18
CA SER A 87 15.10 13.36 15.57
C SER A 87 16.43 13.24 14.82
N LEU A 88 17.41 12.51 15.38
CA LEU A 88 18.71 12.29 14.73
C LEU A 88 18.57 11.50 13.42
N TYR A 89 17.70 10.49 13.39
CA TYR A 89 17.43 9.75 12.16
C TYR A 89 16.77 10.66 11.12
N GLN A 90 15.73 11.42 11.51
CA GLN A 90 15.06 12.35 10.60
C GLN A 90 16.02 13.42 10.05
N GLU A 91 16.89 13.98 10.88
CA GLU A 91 17.91 14.94 10.45
C GLU A 91 18.87 14.33 9.41
N HIS A 92 19.34 13.10 9.64
CA HIS A 92 20.22 12.41 8.71
C HIS A 92 19.49 12.04 7.40
N ALA A 93 18.31 11.42 7.47
CA ALA A 93 17.53 11.04 6.29
C ALA A 93 17.15 12.28 5.45
N LEU A 94 16.79 13.40 6.10
CA LEU A 94 16.47 14.64 5.40
C LEU A 94 17.69 15.37 4.86
N SER A 95 18.90 15.14 5.40
CA SER A 95 20.13 15.81 4.93
C SER A 95 20.45 15.55 3.45
N TRP A 96 19.92 14.47 2.89
CA TRP A 96 20.09 14.09 1.49
C TRP A 96 18.77 14.03 0.70
N ALA A 97 17.67 14.41 1.33
CA ALA A 97 16.34 14.48 0.73
C ALA A 97 16.18 15.74 -0.14
N PRO A 98 15.27 15.73 -1.12
CA PRO A 98 14.90 16.95 -1.85
C PRO A 98 14.20 17.97 -0.93
N GLU A 99 14.29 19.26 -1.27
CA GLU A 99 13.78 20.38 -0.44
C GLU A 99 12.30 20.20 -0.06
N ILE A 100 11.48 19.68 -0.98
CA ILE A 100 10.05 19.41 -0.77
C ILE A 100 9.75 18.48 0.44
N ALA A 101 10.68 17.58 0.79
CA ALA A 101 10.53 16.64 1.90
C ALA A 101 10.72 17.29 3.28
N HIS A 102 11.27 18.50 3.34
CA HIS A 102 11.41 19.25 4.60
C HIS A 102 10.08 19.82 5.09
N PHE A 103 9.10 20.00 4.20
CA PHE A 103 7.76 20.36 4.62
C PHE A 103 7.11 19.17 5.36
N ASN A 104 6.69 19.40 6.61
CA ASN A 104 5.98 18.40 7.40
C ASN A 104 4.48 18.73 7.45
N PRO A 105 3.65 18.01 6.67
CA PRO A 105 2.21 18.25 6.61
C PRO A 105 1.43 17.57 7.76
N GLY A 106 2.01 16.61 8.48
CA GLY A 106 1.31 15.77 9.47
C GLY A 106 1.07 14.32 9.05
N PRO A 107 0.43 14.03 7.88
CA PRO A 107 0.14 12.66 7.45
C PRO A 107 1.38 11.77 7.34
N ILE A 108 1.24 10.49 7.70
CA ILE A 108 2.34 9.52 7.86
C ILE A 108 2.42 8.48 6.73
N GLY A 109 1.45 8.47 5.81
CA GLY A 109 1.42 7.61 4.64
C GLY A 109 0.38 6.49 4.73
N ALA A 110 -0.57 6.50 3.80
CA ALA A 110 -1.46 5.38 3.54
C ALA A 110 -0.78 4.37 2.61
N PHE A 111 -0.98 3.08 2.89
CA PHE A 111 -0.40 1.95 2.15
C PHE A 111 1.13 1.94 2.09
N MET A 112 1.75 1.98 3.27
CA MET A 112 3.16 1.59 3.44
C MET A 112 3.31 0.06 3.25
N GLY A 113 4.40 -0.36 2.62
CA GLY A 113 4.75 -1.75 2.38
C GLY A 113 6.19 -2.05 2.81
N TYR A 114 6.40 -3.24 3.35
CA TYR A 114 7.70 -3.72 3.82
C TYR A 114 7.94 -5.10 3.22
N ASP A 115 8.89 -5.17 2.29
CA ASP A 115 9.17 -6.39 1.55
C ASP A 115 10.31 -7.15 2.20
N PHE A 116 10.11 -8.46 2.37
CA PHE A 116 11.08 -9.34 3.01
C PHE A 116 11.45 -10.51 2.10
N HIS A 117 12.72 -10.88 2.13
CA HIS A 117 13.19 -12.17 1.65
C HIS A 117 13.31 -13.14 2.83
N LEU A 118 12.67 -14.31 2.72
CA LEU A 118 12.79 -15.38 3.72
C LEU A 118 13.97 -16.29 3.38
N GLY A 119 15.05 -16.18 4.16
CA GLY A 119 16.24 -17.03 4.05
C GLY A 119 16.36 -18.03 5.20
N PRO A 120 17.40 -18.90 5.18
CA PRO A 120 17.67 -19.85 6.27
C PRO A 120 17.82 -19.19 7.65
N ASP A 121 18.33 -17.95 7.69
CA ASP A 121 18.51 -17.17 8.92
C ASP A 121 17.26 -16.41 9.36
N GLY A 122 16.16 -16.49 8.61
CA GLY A 122 14.91 -15.76 8.84
C GLY A 122 14.67 -14.61 7.84
N PRO A 123 13.64 -13.78 8.09
CA PRO A 123 13.26 -12.68 7.21
C PRO A 123 14.33 -11.59 7.19
N ARG A 124 14.67 -11.11 5.99
CA ARG A 124 15.53 -9.94 5.76
C ARG A 124 14.75 -8.91 4.95
N LEU A 125 14.67 -7.68 5.45
CA LEU A 125 14.07 -6.57 4.72
C LEU A 125 14.86 -6.33 3.42
N ILE A 126 14.16 -6.17 2.31
CA ILE A 126 14.75 -5.85 1.01
C ILE A 126 14.34 -4.47 0.51
N GLU A 127 13.13 -4.01 0.84
CA GLU A 127 12.60 -2.73 0.38
C GLU A 127 11.51 -2.21 1.32
N ILE A 128 11.39 -0.89 1.41
CA ILE A 128 10.26 -0.18 2.00
C ILE A 128 9.60 0.59 0.87
N ASN A 129 8.29 0.46 0.71
CA ASN A 129 7.50 1.06 -0.35
C ASN A 129 6.44 1.99 0.28
N THR A 130 6.45 3.28 -0.03
CA THR A 130 5.49 4.22 0.62
C THR A 130 4.14 4.31 -0.08
N ASN A 131 4.05 3.88 -1.34
CA ASN A 131 2.81 3.80 -2.13
C ASN A 131 2.56 2.34 -2.56
N ALA A 132 2.61 1.39 -1.63
CA ALA A 132 2.49 -0.02 -1.94
C ALA A 132 1.15 -0.32 -2.65
N GLY A 133 1.22 -1.16 -3.69
CA GLY A 133 0.05 -1.73 -4.35
C GLY A 133 -0.16 -3.19 -3.93
N GLY A 134 -1.22 -3.81 -4.44
CA GLY A 134 -1.58 -5.21 -4.26
C GLY A 134 -2.58 -5.46 -3.13
N ALA A 135 -2.86 -4.52 -2.23
CA ALA A 135 -3.63 -4.79 -1.02
C ALA A 135 -5.11 -5.08 -1.34
N PHE A 136 -5.72 -4.31 -2.25
CA PHE A 136 -7.09 -4.54 -2.69
C PHE A 136 -7.21 -5.83 -3.50
N LEU A 137 -6.27 -6.09 -4.41
CA LEU A 137 -6.22 -7.31 -5.19
C LEU A 137 -6.03 -8.55 -4.31
N ASN A 138 -5.20 -8.47 -3.27
CA ASN A 138 -5.00 -9.52 -2.28
C ASN A 138 -6.26 -9.77 -1.43
N THR A 139 -7.06 -8.74 -1.17
CA THR A 139 -8.36 -8.90 -0.49
C THR A 139 -9.32 -9.70 -1.36
N VAL A 140 -9.39 -9.39 -2.65
CA VAL A 140 -10.21 -10.17 -3.60
C VAL A 140 -9.67 -11.60 -3.73
N LEU A 141 -8.35 -11.78 -3.80
CA LEU A 141 -7.71 -13.10 -3.80
C LEU A 141 -8.11 -13.90 -2.56
N ALA A 142 -7.97 -13.32 -1.37
CA ALA A 142 -8.25 -13.99 -0.11
C ALA A 142 -9.72 -14.41 0.00
N ARG A 143 -10.65 -13.63 -0.55
CA ARG A 143 -12.08 -14.01 -0.68
C ARG A 143 -12.30 -15.22 -1.61
N ALA A 144 -11.39 -15.48 -2.54
CA ALA A 144 -11.47 -16.60 -3.49
C ALA A 144 -10.61 -17.82 -3.09
N GLN A 145 -9.91 -17.76 -1.96
CA GLN A 145 -9.13 -18.87 -1.43
C GLN A 145 -10.01 -19.84 -0.61
N HIS A 146 -9.70 -21.14 -0.74
CA HIS A 146 -10.25 -22.22 0.05
C HIS A 146 -9.17 -22.87 0.93
N SER A 147 -9.57 -23.54 2.00
CA SER A 147 -8.65 -24.29 2.85
C SER A 147 -8.08 -25.51 2.09
N CYS A 148 -6.76 -25.68 2.13
CA CYS A 148 -6.07 -26.81 1.50
C CYS A 148 -6.48 -28.19 2.09
N CYS A 149 -6.81 -28.26 3.38
CA CYS A 149 -7.13 -29.53 4.06
C CYS A 149 -8.34 -29.39 4.99
N GLY A 150 -9.54 -29.68 4.47
CA GLY A 150 -10.80 -29.72 5.21
C GLY A 150 -12.01 -29.71 4.25
N PRO A 151 -13.19 -30.21 4.65
CA PRO A 151 -14.36 -30.19 3.78
C PRO A 151 -14.81 -28.74 3.52
N SER A 152 -14.38 -28.18 2.38
CA SER A 152 -15.05 -27.16 1.55
C SER A 152 -15.97 -26.18 2.30
N GLN A 153 -15.43 -25.43 3.26
CA GLN A 153 -16.04 -24.20 3.73
C GLN A 153 -14.91 -23.22 3.99
N GLN A 154 -15.00 -22.02 3.40
CA GLN A 154 -14.29 -20.86 3.93
C GLN A 154 -14.49 -20.89 5.44
N THR A 155 -13.40 -21.05 6.18
CA THR A 155 -13.46 -21.10 7.65
C THR A 155 -14.20 -19.86 8.13
N VAL A 156 -15.09 -20.03 9.11
CA VAL A 156 -15.96 -19.00 9.71
C VAL A 156 -15.20 -17.71 10.11
N GLU A 157 -13.87 -17.77 10.19
CA GLU A 157 -12.94 -16.69 10.55
C GLU A 157 -12.41 -15.84 9.37
N THR A 158 -12.44 -16.30 8.11
CA THR A 158 -11.84 -15.53 6.99
C THR A 158 -12.68 -14.38 6.50
N LYS A 159 -14.02 -14.49 6.51
CA LYS A 159 -14.91 -13.39 6.08
C LYS A 159 -14.84 -12.16 7.01
N PRO A 160 -14.92 -12.30 8.35
CA PRO A 160 -14.83 -11.15 9.25
C PRO A 160 -13.48 -10.42 9.18
N ALA A 161 -12.36 -11.14 8.94
CA ALA A 161 -11.05 -10.52 8.78
C ALA A 161 -10.94 -9.70 7.49
N LEU A 162 -11.61 -10.14 6.42
CA LEU A 162 -11.65 -9.42 5.13
C LEU A 162 -12.60 -8.23 5.16
N ASP A 163 -13.70 -8.32 5.91
CA ASP A 163 -14.60 -7.19 6.13
C ASP A 163 -13.90 -6.12 7.00
N GLY A 164 -13.08 -6.53 7.98
CA GLY A 164 -12.25 -5.62 8.77
C GLY A 164 -11.15 -4.91 7.97
N PHE A 165 -10.68 -5.48 6.86
CA PHE A 165 -9.67 -4.84 6.01
C PHE A 165 -10.21 -3.56 5.35
N GLU A 166 -11.41 -3.60 4.76
CA GLU A 166 -12.00 -2.43 4.10
C GLU A 166 -12.27 -1.29 5.10
N ASP A 167 -12.71 -1.65 6.31
CA ASP A 167 -12.85 -0.70 7.42
C ASP A 167 -11.51 -0.08 7.84
N ALA A 168 -10.45 -0.90 7.95
CA ALA A 168 -9.11 -0.43 8.28
C ALA A 168 -8.55 0.50 7.21
N VAL A 169 -8.74 0.19 5.93
CA VAL A 169 -8.34 1.04 4.80
C VAL A 169 -9.07 2.39 4.87
N PHE A 170 -10.39 2.37 5.05
CA PHE A 170 -11.14 3.61 5.17
C PHE A 170 -10.66 4.44 6.36
N ALA A 171 -10.48 3.82 7.53
CA ALA A 171 -9.97 4.48 8.73
C ALA A 171 -8.57 5.09 8.50
N MET A 172 -7.69 4.41 7.77
CA MET A 172 -6.36 4.90 7.41
C MET A 172 -6.42 6.22 6.64
N PHE A 173 -7.23 6.32 5.57
CA PHE A 173 -7.38 7.59 4.83
C PHE A 173 -8.00 8.69 5.68
N ILE A 174 -8.94 8.36 6.56
CA ILE A 174 -9.54 9.33 7.48
C ILE A 174 -8.52 9.84 8.50
N GLN A 175 -7.64 8.99 9.02
CA GLN A 175 -6.56 9.41 9.92
C GLN A 175 -5.57 10.35 9.22
N GLU A 176 -5.19 10.03 7.98
CA GLU A 176 -4.33 10.89 7.16
C GLU A 176 -5.00 12.27 6.95
N TRP A 177 -6.28 12.30 6.61
CA TRP A 177 -7.05 13.54 6.51
C TRP A 177 -7.06 14.34 7.83
N GLN A 178 -7.41 13.68 8.94
CA GLN A 178 -7.56 14.31 10.25
C GLN A 178 -6.22 14.79 10.84
N SER A 179 -5.09 14.27 10.38
CA SER A 179 -3.77 14.74 10.79
C SER A 179 -3.46 16.18 10.34
N GLN A 180 -4.13 16.67 9.28
CA GLN A 180 -3.91 17.99 8.70
C GLN A 180 -5.17 18.87 8.70
N ARG A 181 -6.34 18.31 9.04
CA ARG A 181 -7.66 18.96 8.92
C ARG A 181 -8.51 18.71 10.15
N THR A 182 -9.35 19.68 10.49
CA THR A 182 -10.28 19.58 11.63
C THR A 182 -11.62 18.93 11.25
N GLY A 183 -11.89 18.72 9.96
CA GLY A 183 -13.12 18.10 9.46
C GLY A 183 -13.12 16.58 9.64
N THR A 184 -14.30 15.95 9.61
CA THR A 184 -14.43 14.51 9.85
C THR A 184 -13.89 13.63 8.71
N MET A 185 -14.07 14.05 7.47
CA MET A 185 -13.64 13.34 6.25
C MET A 185 -13.50 14.32 5.07
N PRO A 186 -12.72 14.00 4.02
CA PRO A 186 -12.69 14.79 2.78
C PRO A 186 -14.02 14.66 2.03
N CYS A 187 -14.43 15.72 1.32
CA CYS A 187 -15.55 15.64 0.39
C CYS A 187 -15.12 15.01 -0.93
N ARG A 188 -13.92 15.34 -1.41
CA ARG A 188 -13.39 14.88 -2.71
C ARG A 188 -11.95 14.40 -2.62
N LEU A 189 -11.68 13.20 -3.15
CA LEU A 189 -10.37 12.56 -3.17
C LEU A 189 -9.95 12.24 -4.62
N ALA A 190 -8.69 12.49 -4.97
CA ALA A 190 -8.12 12.05 -6.24
C ALA A 190 -7.05 10.97 -6.03
N ILE A 191 -7.18 9.83 -6.71
CA ILE A 191 -6.12 8.85 -6.89
C ILE A 191 -5.31 9.30 -8.11
N VAL A 192 -4.05 9.66 -7.93
CA VAL A 192 -3.25 10.33 -8.97
C VAL A 192 -2.06 9.47 -9.37
N ASP A 193 -1.99 9.11 -10.65
CA ASP A 193 -0.85 8.41 -11.27
C ASP A 193 -0.64 8.92 -12.70
N ASP A 194 0.53 8.71 -13.30
CA ASP A 194 0.78 9.09 -14.69
C ASP A 194 0.02 8.14 -15.63
N ALA A 195 -0.77 8.68 -16.56
CA ALA A 195 -1.58 7.93 -17.52
C ALA A 195 -2.30 6.72 -16.89
N PRO A 196 -3.16 6.93 -15.87
CA PRO A 196 -3.58 5.87 -14.94
C PRO A 196 -4.27 4.72 -15.66
N GLY A 197 -5.03 4.97 -16.72
CA GLY A 197 -5.70 3.93 -17.51
C GLY A 197 -4.75 2.97 -18.25
N SER A 198 -3.47 3.31 -18.39
CA SER A 198 -2.44 2.43 -18.97
C SER A 198 -1.62 1.68 -17.92
N GLN A 199 -1.80 2.00 -16.64
CA GLN A 199 -1.04 1.41 -15.55
C GLN A 199 -1.53 -0.01 -15.25
N PHE A 200 -0.57 -0.89 -14.96
CA PHE A 200 -0.86 -2.26 -14.55
C PHE A 200 -1.71 -2.33 -13.27
N MET A 201 -1.55 -1.33 -12.39
CA MET A 201 -2.29 -1.18 -11.13
C MET A 201 -3.64 -0.47 -11.30
N PHE A 202 -4.06 -0.10 -12.51
CA PHE A 202 -5.36 0.55 -12.72
C PHE A 202 -6.56 -0.20 -12.10
N PRO A 203 -6.65 -1.55 -12.17
CA PRO A 203 -7.72 -2.28 -11.50
C PRO A 203 -7.77 -2.02 -9.98
N GLU A 204 -6.61 -1.84 -9.35
CA GLU A 204 -6.53 -1.54 -7.93
C GLU A 204 -7.01 -0.12 -7.61
N PHE A 205 -6.74 0.85 -8.50
CA PHE A 205 -7.26 2.22 -8.35
C PHE A 205 -8.79 2.23 -8.42
N GLN A 206 -9.38 1.41 -9.29
CA GLN A 206 -10.83 1.25 -9.39
C GLN A 206 -11.42 0.62 -8.11
N LEU A 207 -10.76 -0.39 -7.53
CA LEU A 207 -11.19 -0.99 -6.26
C LEU A 207 -11.14 0.02 -5.10
N ALA A 208 -10.05 0.80 -5.01
CA ALA A 208 -9.92 1.86 -4.02
C ALA A 208 -10.99 2.95 -4.22
N GLN A 209 -11.22 3.38 -5.46
CA GLN A 209 -12.25 4.36 -5.81
C GLN A 209 -13.64 3.89 -5.36
N GLN A 210 -14.01 2.63 -5.65
CA GLN A 210 -15.30 2.07 -5.27
C GLN A 210 -15.47 2.00 -3.75
N LEU A 211 -14.44 1.55 -3.03
CA LEU A 211 -14.47 1.50 -1.57
C LEU A 211 -14.72 2.89 -0.97
N LEU A 212 -14.01 3.90 -1.44
CA LEU A 212 -14.11 5.27 -0.92
C LEU A 212 -15.44 5.94 -1.32
N GLN A 213 -15.92 5.73 -2.55
CA GLN A 213 -17.23 6.20 -3.01
C GLN A 213 -18.39 5.57 -2.22
N ALA A 214 -18.32 4.27 -1.93
CA ALA A 214 -19.31 3.58 -1.11
C ALA A 214 -19.40 4.14 0.32
N ARG A 215 -18.35 4.83 0.78
CA ARG A 215 -18.28 5.52 2.08
C ARG A 215 -18.57 7.02 1.98
N GLY A 216 -19.02 7.50 0.83
CA GLY A 216 -19.47 8.88 0.63
C GLY A 216 -18.39 9.89 0.26
N ILE A 217 -17.18 9.45 -0.11
CA ILE A 217 -16.12 10.33 -0.64
C ILE A 217 -16.21 10.38 -2.17
N ASP A 218 -16.41 11.56 -2.76
CA ASP A 218 -16.34 11.73 -4.22
C ASP A 218 -14.91 11.44 -4.69
N THR A 219 -14.68 10.24 -5.23
CA THR A 219 -13.33 9.75 -5.55
C THR A 219 -13.11 9.67 -7.05
N LEU A 220 -12.00 10.23 -7.52
CA LEU A 220 -11.59 10.25 -8.92
C LEU A 220 -10.28 9.49 -9.12
N ILE A 221 -10.03 9.04 -10.34
CA ILE A 221 -8.72 8.56 -10.79
C ILE A 221 -8.27 9.54 -11.87
N LEU A 222 -7.13 10.22 -11.68
CA LEU A 222 -6.70 11.34 -12.53
C LEU A 222 -5.23 11.19 -12.94
N ASP A 223 -4.93 11.61 -14.16
CA ASP A 223 -3.59 11.99 -14.55
C ASP A 223 -3.23 13.34 -13.89
N PRO A 224 -1.98 13.56 -13.45
CA PRO A 224 -1.59 14.83 -12.83
C PRO A 224 -1.79 16.05 -13.74
N SER A 225 -1.77 15.89 -15.07
CA SER A 225 -2.06 16.98 -16.02
C SER A 225 -3.51 17.45 -16.01
N GLU A 226 -4.43 16.70 -15.39
CA GLU A 226 -5.82 17.09 -15.17
C GLU A 226 -6.01 17.97 -13.93
N LEU A 227 -4.95 18.17 -13.14
CA LEU A 227 -4.98 18.98 -11.93
C LEU A 227 -4.59 20.43 -12.22
N GLU A 228 -5.36 21.35 -11.66
CA GLU A 228 -5.05 22.78 -11.68
C GLU A 228 -4.94 23.32 -10.26
N TYR A 229 -3.95 24.18 -10.00
CA TYR A 229 -3.85 24.92 -8.75
C TYR A 229 -4.25 26.38 -8.97
N VAL A 230 -5.48 26.72 -8.58
CA VAL A 230 -6.11 28.02 -8.86
C VAL A 230 -6.75 28.53 -7.57
N ASP A 231 -6.59 29.83 -7.30
CA ASP A 231 -7.16 30.52 -6.14
C ASP A 231 -6.87 29.85 -4.78
N GLY A 232 -5.70 29.24 -4.65
CA GLY A 232 -5.26 28.58 -3.41
C GLY A 232 -5.85 27.20 -3.17
N ALA A 233 -6.51 26.59 -4.16
CA ALA A 233 -7.06 25.24 -4.09
C ALA A 233 -6.52 24.36 -5.22
N LEU A 234 -6.28 23.08 -4.92
CA LEU A 234 -6.12 22.07 -5.97
C LEU A 234 -7.51 21.76 -6.51
N THR A 235 -7.67 21.74 -7.84
CA THR A 235 -8.95 21.50 -8.48
C THR A 235 -8.82 20.51 -9.63
N ALA A 236 -9.91 19.80 -9.91
CA ALA A 236 -10.07 18.99 -11.11
C ALA A 236 -11.53 19.10 -11.57
N GLN A 237 -11.77 19.23 -12.87
CA GLN A 237 -13.12 19.39 -13.44
C GLN A 237 -13.88 20.57 -12.78
N GLY A 238 -13.19 21.66 -12.47
CA GLY A 238 -13.75 22.88 -11.87
C GLY A 238 -14.20 22.76 -10.40
N LYS A 239 -13.81 21.70 -9.69
CA LYS A 239 -14.17 21.47 -8.29
C LYS A 239 -12.92 21.18 -7.45
N PRO A 240 -12.89 21.60 -6.16
CA PRO A 240 -11.75 21.38 -5.29
C PRO A 240 -11.50 19.89 -5.03
N ILE A 241 -10.22 19.53 -4.89
CA ILE A 241 -9.73 18.25 -4.40
C ILE A 241 -9.20 18.46 -3.00
N ASP A 242 -9.79 17.77 -2.03
CA ASP A 242 -9.42 17.91 -0.62
C ASP A 242 -8.20 17.04 -0.27
N MET A 243 -8.14 15.85 -0.88
CA MET A 243 -7.15 14.84 -0.59
C MET A 243 -6.66 14.15 -1.87
N VAL A 244 -5.38 13.82 -1.92
CA VAL A 244 -4.75 13.06 -3.01
C VAL A 244 -4.16 11.78 -2.44
N TYR A 245 -4.64 10.65 -2.95
CA TYR A 245 -3.96 9.36 -2.83
C TYR A 245 -2.89 9.28 -3.93
N ASN A 246 -1.65 9.58 -3.56
CA ASN A 246 -0.52 9.69 -4.47
C ASN A 246 -0.03 8.30 -4.90
N ARG A 247 -0.16 7.99 -6.19
CA ARG A 247 0.33 6.75 -6.81
C ARG A 247 1.52 6.98 -7.74
N LEU A 248 1.91 8.25 -7.93
CA LEU A 248 3.10 8.63 -8.71
C LEU A 248 4.36 7.99 -8.14
N VAL A 249 5.31 7.69 -9.03
CA VAL A 249 6.68 7.26 -8.67
C VAL A 249 7.68 8.41 -8.68
N ASP A 250 7.27 9.60 -9.12
CA ASP A 250 7.97 10.85 -8.85
C ASP A 250 7.62 11.33 -7.44
N PHE A 251 8.28 10.75 -6.44
CA PHE A 251 7.99 11.03 -5.04
C PHE A 251 8.30 12.48 -4.62
N ALA A 252 9.10 13.20 -5.40
CA ALA A 252 9.47 14.59 -5.14
C ALA A 252 8.60 15.59 -5.94
N LEU A 253 7.71 15.09 -6.81
CA LEU A 253 6.84 15.89 -7.68
C LEU A 253 7.64 16.89 -8.53
N GLU A 254 8.80 16.45 -9.04
CA GLU A 254 9.75 17.26 -9.81
C GLU A 254 9.29 17.48 -11.25
N ALA A 255 8.56 16.52 -11.83
CA ALA A 255 8.09 16.60 -13.19
C ALA A 255 7.18 17.82 -13.39
N PRO A 256 7.28 18.55 -14.51
CA PRO A 256 6.44 19.71 -14.77
C PRO A 256 4.92 19.42 -14.70
N ALA A 257 4.51 18.21 -15.10
CA ALA A 257 3.11 17.79 -15.01
C ALA A 257 2.58 17.75 -13.57
N HIS A 258 3.46 17.64 -12.57
CA HIS A 258 3.10 17.53 -11.15
C HIS A 258 3.11 18.89 -10.45
N GLU A 259 3.37 19.98 -11.17
CA GLU A 259 3.53 21.32 -10.61
C GLU A 259 2.31 21.78 -9.79
N ALA A 260 1.08 21.56 -10.29
CA ALA A 260 -0.14 21.93 -9.58
C ALA A 260 -0.25 21.20 -8.22
N LEU A 261 0.02 19.89 -8.21
CA LEU A 261 0.02 19.07 -7.00
C LEU A 261 1.14 19.51 -6.03
N ARG A 262 2.34 19.78 -6.55
CA ARG A 262 3.48 20.26 -5.77
C ARG A 262 3.18 21.57 -5.05
N HIS A 263 2.62 22.56 -5.77
CA HIS A 263 2.25 23.85 -5.17
C HIS A 263 1.14 23.70 -4.14
N ALA A 264 0.10 22.90 -4.43
CA ALA A 264 -0.97 22.66 -3.49
C ALA A 264 -0.47 21.94 -2.22
N TYR A 265 0.43 20.97 -2.37
CA TYR A 265 1.06 20.27 -1.26
C TYR A 265 1.86 21.23 -0.37
N LEU A 266 2.80 22.00 -0.95
CA LEU A 266 3.66 22.93 -0.22
C LEU A 266 2.90 24.07 0.46
N ASN A 267 1.78 24.50 -0.13
CA ASN A 267 0.89 25.50 0.47
C ASN A 267 -0.09 24.91 1.49
N GLY A 268 -0.06 23.58 1.71
CA GLY A 268 -0.98 22.88 2.60
C GLY A 268 -2.45 22.95 2.15
N ALA A 269 -2.70 23.20 0.86
CA ALA A 269 -4.04 23.35 0.28
C ALA A 269 -4.75 22.00 0.08
N VAL A 270 -3.99 20.91 -0.07
CA VAL A 270 -4.49 19.54 -0.23
C VAL A 270 -3.77 18.60 0.73
N VAL A 271 -4.47 17.59 1.24
CA VAL A 271 -3.82 16.49 1.99
C VAL A 271 -3.24 15.50 0.99
N VAL A 272 -1.95 15.22 1.04
CA VAL A 272 -1.31 14.24 0.16
C VAL A 272 -0.86 13.04 0.97
N THR A 273 -1.24 11.84 0.54
CA THR A 273 -0.81 10.59 1.16
C THR A 273 -0.53 9.49 0.13
N PRO A 274 0.58 8.76 0.24
CA PRO A 274 1.80 9.18 0.95
C PRO A 274 2.34 10.50 0.38
N ASN A 275 3.03 11.27 1.21
CA ASN A 275 3.63 12.55 0.81
C ASN A 275 5.16 12.44 0.60
N PRO A 276 5.79 13.42 -0.08
CA PRO A 276 7.24 13.42 -0.31
C PRO A 276 8.11 13.26 0.95
N ARG A 277 7.65 13.77 2.09
CA ARG A 277 8.38 13.63 3.36
C ARG A 277 8.38 12.19 3.85
N VAL A 278 7.25 11.50 3.79
CA VAL A 278 7.13 10.09 4.19
C VAL A 278 8.07 9.22 3.33
N HIS A 279 8.12 9.44 2.02
CA HIS A 279 9.07 8.74 1.15
C HIS A 279 10.53 8.99 1.58
N ALA A 280 10.91 10.24 1.82
CA ALA A 280 12.28 10.59 2.22
C ALA A 280 12.69 9.95 3.57
N LEU A 281 11.77 9.87 4.53
CA LEU A 281 12.04 9.28 5.84
C LEU A 281 12.03 7.74 5.83
N MET A 282 11.25 7.13 4.94
CA MET A 282 11.00 5.68 5.01
C MET A 282 11.62 4.89 3.85
N ALA A 283 11.39 5.30 2.60
CA ALA A 283 11.69 4.47 1.42
C ALA A 283 12.94 4.88 0.64
N ASP A 284 13.59 6.00 0.98
CA ASP A 284 14.85 6.33 0.34
C ASP A 284 15.89 5.23 0.62
N LYS A 285 16.41 4.61 -0.45
CA LYS A 285 17.30 3.45 -0.34
C LYS A 285 18.58 3.74 0.45
N ARG A 286 18.99 5.01 0.56
CA ARG A 286 20.13 5.42 1.39
C ARG A 286 19.86 5.21 2.88
N ASN A 287 18.59 5.24 3.30
CA ASN A 287 18.20 5.03 4.70
C ASN A 287 18.52 3.61 5.17
N LEU A 288 18.62 2.62 4.27
CA LEU A 288 19.04 1.26 4.64
C LEU A 288 20.44 1.23 5.27
N ILE A 289 21.31 2.20 4.95
CA ILE A 289 22.63 2.33 5.59
C ILE A 289 22.47 2.73 7.06
N LEU A 290 21.50 3.59 7.37
CA LEU A 290 21.20 4.02 8.75
C LEU A 290 20.48 2.94 9.55
N LEU A 291 19.60 2.17 8.89
CA LEU A 291 18.80 1.11 9.52
C LEU A 291 19.57 -0.20 9.74
N SER A 292 20.83 -0.27 9.28
CA SER A 292 21.67 -1.47 9.38
C SER A 292 22.94 -1.28 10.22
N ASP A 293 23.11 -0.11 10.84
CA ASP A 293 24.18 0.17 11.82
C ASP A 293 23.85 -0.45 13.19
#